data_AF-A0AAU7GQN9-F1
#
_entry.id   AF-A0AAU7GQN9-F1
#
_cell.length_a   1.000
_cell.length_b   1.000
_cell.length_c   1.000
_cell.angle_alpha   90.00
_cell.angle_beta   90.00
_cell.angle_gamma   90.00
#
_symmetry.space_group_name_H-M   'P 1'
#
loop_
_entity.id
_entity.type
_entity.pdbx_description
1 polymer ?
#
loop_
_entity_poly.entity_id
_entity_poly.type
_entity_poly.pdbx_seq_one_letter_code
_entity_poly.pdbx_strand_id
1 'polypeptide(L)'
;MSWNIPVKKKIQPIPSIRWGRDSGVFFSLLIMIYLLFTLFYYITHNSDYFYYAFAISLSVFMVFIIYIGLRLFQLGVSLERNELISTESSNIDYEWSEWASDYISIVDYSYLFPEESQIPHLLEVNEFNAIGTRALHFSESIDYTVLFHELLAPMRARLIEITSEKGFVINFIIGQMSGVSAWQPFLLAWKRLGLSEDIIKNSEFTLHDYVLNINEWLSVTEDKFRLIIVGEKSTDIKDNHHRTGDGMCAFLFAPPVLVNQNNSVEKARLYRSISTNEGELFNDLNDLIFYQAKVGIIDNLLIGKYSDKKDVAKVAVLLNEHNNNLEQYYAELYIGIHGEFDIWMMLMFSLLNGKKVSAVDLIFSESNGKIILSRVKKIRNQE
;
A
#
# COMPACT_ATOMS: atom_id res chain seq x y z
N MET A 1 12.10 -5.38 1.38
CA MET A 1 10.86 -5.96 1.94
C MET A 1 9.84 -6.09 0.80
N SER A 2 8.83 -6.94 0.96
CA SER A 2 7.72 -7.13 0.01
C SER A 2 6.42 -7.32 0.80
N TRP A 3 5.25 -7.21 0.17
CA TRP A 3 3.95 -7.37 0.85
C TRP A 3 3.68 -8.75 1.49
N ASN A 4 4.67 -9.64 1.56
CA ASN A 4 4.61 -10.88 2.33
C ASN A 4 4.89 -10.60 3.81
N ILE A 5 3.88 -10.05 4.49
CA ILE A 5 3.95 -9.67 5.90
C ILE A 5 3.99 -10.94 6.76
N PRO A 6 4.95 -11.04 7.72
CA PRO A 6 5.09 -12.22 8.54
C PRO A 6 3.85 -12.45 9.40
N VAL A 7 3.39 -13.70 9.44
CA VAL A 7 2.22 -14.09 10.24
C VAL A 7 2.50 -13.86 11.72
N LYS A 8 1.67 -13.04 12.36
CA LYS A 8 1.78 -12.73 13.80
C LYS A 8 1.53 -13.99 14.64
N LYS A 9 2.33 -14.17 15.69
CA LYS A 9 2.14 -15.26 16.65
C LYS A 9 0.84 -15.01 17.44
N LYS A 10 0.05 -16.07 17.63
CA LYS A 10 -1.18 -15.99 18.43
C LYS A 10 -0.85 -15.88 19.91
N ILE A 11 -1.53 -14.95 20.59
CA ILE A 11 -1.49 -14.83 22.05
C ILE A 11 -2.03 -16.12 22.67
N GLN A 12 -1.31 -16.66 23.66
CA GLN A 12 -1.72 -17.89 24.32
C GLN A 12 -2.79 -17.56 25.38
N PRO A 13 -3.83 -18.39 25.53
CA PRO A 13 -4.82 -18.18 26.57
C PRO A 13 -4.14 -18.26 27.95
N ILE A 14 -4.30 -17.21 28.74
CA ILE A 14 -3.75 -17.14 30.09
C ILE A 14 -4.55 -18.11 30.97
N PRO A 15 -3.90 -19.09 31.64
CA PRO A 15 -4.61 -20.00 32.52
C PRO A 15 -5.22 -19.22 33.69
N SER A 16 -6.54 -19.24 33.82
CA SER A 16 -7.24 -18.60 34.95
C SER A 16 -6.89 -19.31 36.27
N ILE A 17 -6.43 -18.56 37.28
CA ILE A 17 -6.27 -19.12 38.63
C ILE A 17 -7.65 -19.27 39.27
N ARG A 18 -8.03 -20.51 39.60
CA ARG A 18 -9.31 -20.82 40.26
C ARG A 18 -9.15 -20.80 41.78
N TRP A 19 -8.82 -19.62 42.32
CA TRP A 19 -8.57 -19.42 43.75
C TRP A 19 -9.62 -20.06 44.66
N GLY A 20 -10.91 -19.89 44.34
CA GLY A 20 -12.01 -20.45 45.15
C GLY A 20 -12.04 -21.98 45.17
N ARG A 21 -11.71 -22.65 44.07
CA ARG A 21 -11.68 -24.11 44.01
C ARG A 21 -10.45 -24.66 44.71
N ASP A 22 -9.28 -24.08 44.43
CA ASP A 22 -8.01 -24.61 44.90
C ASP A 22 -7.84 -24.38 46.42
N SER A 23 -8.30 -23.22 46.94
CA SER A 23 -8.40 -22.99 48.38
C SER A 23 -9.48 -23.86 49.04
N GLY A 24 -10.62 -24.07 48.39
CA GLY A 24 -11.69 -24.94 48.91
C GLY A 24 -11.24 -26.40 49.09
N VAL A 25 -10.48 -26.95 48.14
CA VAL A 25 -9.88 -28.29 48.25
C VAL A 25 -8.85 -28.36 49.38
N PHE A 26 -8.04 -27.31 49.53
CA PHE A 26 -7.05 -27.25 50.60
C PHE A 26 -7.69 -27.24 51.99
N PHE A 27 -8.68 -26.39 52.21
CA PHE A 27 -9.39 -26.33 53.49
C PHE A 27 -10.18 -27.60 53.79
N SER A 28 -10.80 -28.23 52.79
CA SER A 28 -11.53 -29.49 53.01
C SER A 28 -10.60 -30.65 53.39
N LEU A 29 -9.40 -30.72 52.81
CA LEU A 29 -8.37 -31.68 53.21
C LEU A 29 -7.91 -31.47 54.65
N LEU A 30 -7.67 -30.22 55.07
CA LEU A 30 -7.30 -29.91 56.45
C LEU A 30 -8.40 -30.29 57.46
N ILE A 31 -9.66 -29.98 57.14
CA ILE A 31 -10.81 -30.36 57.97
C ILE A 31 -10.92 -31.88 58.08
N MET A 32 -10.74 -32.61 56.97
CA MET A 32 -10.79 -34.07 56.96
C MET A 32 -9.68 -34.69 57.83
N ILE A 33 -8.45 -34.18 57.73
CA ILE A 33 -7.34 -34.59 58.60
C ILE A 33 -7.72 -34.35 60.07
N TYR A 34 -8.19 -33.15 60.41
CA TYR A 34 -8.56 -32.83 61.79
C TYR A 34 -9.66 -33.77 62.35
N LEU A 35 -10.73 -34.00 61.60
CA LEU A 35 -11.83 -34.88 62.00
C LEU A 35 -11.36 -36.33 62.18
N LEU A 36 -10.54 -36.84 61.25
CA LEU A 36 -10.05 -38.21 61.25
C LEU A 36 -9.12 -38.47 62.45
N PHE A 37 -8.20 -37.56 62.75
CA PHE A 37 -7.31 -37.71 63.91
C PHE A 37 -8.01 -37.49 65.25
N THR A 38 -9.04 -36.63 65.30
CA THR A 38 -9.89 -36.49 66.50
C THR A 38 -10.67 -37.77 66.78
N LEU A 39 -11.18 -38.43 65.73
CA LEU A 39 -11.85 -39.72 65.84
C LEU A 39 -10.88 -40.81 66.32
N PHE A 40 -9.66 -40.87 65.77
CA PHE A 40 -8.64 -41.82 66.22
C PHE A 40 -8.23 -41.59 67.68
N TYR A 41 -8.07 -40.34 68.09
CA TYR A 41 -7.82 -39.98 69.49
C TYR A 41 -8.95 -40.49 70.40
N TYR A 42 -10.21 -40.25 70.03
CA TYR A 42 -11.36 -40.68 70.83
C TYR A 42 -11.42 -42.21 71.02
N ILE A 43 -11.05 -42.98 69.99
CA ILE A 43 -11.07 -44.45 70.04
C ILE A 43 -9.89 -45.01 70.86
N THR A 44 -8.70 -44.45 70.70
CA THR A 44 -7.45 -45.03 71.24
C THR A 44 -6.95 -44.36 72.51
N HIS A 45 -7.44 -43.16 72.83
CA HIS A 45 -6.99 -42.29 73.92
C HIS A 45 -5.48 -41.95 73.89
N ASN A 46 -4.80 -42.12 72.75
CA ASN A 46 -3.38 -41.81 72.61
C ASN A 46 -3.18 -40.35 72.14
N SER A 47 -2.49 -39.53 72.94
CA SER A 47 -2.17 -38.14 72.63
C SER A 47 -1.23 -37.95 71.43
N ASP A 48 -0.46 -38.98 71.05
CA ASP A 48 0.50 -38.92 69.93
C ASP A 48 -0.19 -38.65 68.58
N TYR A 49 -1.48 -38.99 68.46
CA TYR A 49 -2.27 -38.69 67.26
C TYR A 49 -2.40 -37.19 66.97
N PHE A 50 -2.32 -36.31 67.98
CA PHE A 50 -2.28 -34.87 67.76
C PHE A 50 -0.96 -34.42 67.14
N TYR A 51 0.16 -35.03 67.55
CA TYR A 51 1.46 -34.76 66.95
C TYR A 51 1.51 -35.21 65.49
N TYR A 52 0.95 -36.39 65.18
CA TYR A 52 0.83 -36.87 63.80
C TYR A 52 -0.09 -35.99 62.95
N ALA A 53 -1.23 -35.55 63.49
CA ALA A 53 -2.12 -34.62 62.80
C ALA A 53 -1.40 -33.30 62.45
N PHE A 54 -0.64 -32.76 63.41
CA PHE A 54 0.15 -31.55 63.20
C PHE A 54 1.21 -31.76 62.10
N ALA A 55 2.00 -32.83 62.18
CA ALA A 55 3.03 -33.14 61.20
C ALA A 55 2.46 -33.31 59.78
N ILE A 56 1.33 -33.99 59.64
CA ILE A 56 0.65 -34.19 58.35
C ILE A 56 0.07 -32.88 57.84
N SER A 57 -0.58 -32.08 58.70
CA SER A 57 -1.11 -30.77 58.31
C SER A 57 -0.01 -29.82 57.80
N LEU A 58 1.16 -29.82 58.46
CA LEU A 58 2.33 -29.06 58.04
C LEU A 58 2.86 -29.52 56.68
N SER A 59 2.90 -30.83 56.45
CA SER A 59 3.29 -31.40 55.16
C SER A 59 2.34 -30.99 54.03
N VAL A 60 1.03 -31.08 54.26
CA VAL A 60 0.00 -30.65 53.29
C VAL A 60 0.09 -29.15 53.01
N PHE A 61 0.34 -28.34 54.04
CA PHE A 61 0.56 -26.89 53.90
C PHE A 61 1.79 -26.58 53.02
N MET A 62 2.91 -27.26 53.23
CA MET A 62 4.11 -27.10 52.40
C MET A 62 3.88 -27.47 50.94
N VAL A 63 3.19 -28.61 50.69
CA VAL A 63 2.83 -29.03 49.32
C VAL A 63 1.94 -27.99 48.64
N PHE A 64 0.99 -27.42 49.38
CA PHE A 64 0.10 -26.39 48.84
C PHE A 64 0.83 -25.09 48.49
N ILE A 65 1.80 -24.65 49.30
CA ILE A 65 2.66 -23.50 48.97
C ILE A 65 3.43 -23.77 47.68
N ILE A 66 4.05 -24.95 47.55
CA ILE A 66 4.80 -25.32 46.33
C ILE A 66 3.87 -25.34 45.13
N TYR A 67 2.67 -25.91 45.27
CA TYR A 67 1.65 -25.93 44.22
C TYR A 67 1.26 -24.53 43.75
N ILE A 68 0.94 -23.62 44.69
CA ILE A 68 0.61 -22.23 44.38
C ILE A 68 1.81 -21.53 43.74
N GLY A 69 3.02 -21.72 44.27
CA GLY A 69 4.24 -21.13 43.74
C GLY A 69 4.46 -21.53 42.28
N LEU A 70 4.31 -22.81 41.95
CA LEU A 70 4.39 -23.31 40.58
C LEU A 70 3.30 -22.74 39.68
N ARG A 71 2.06 -22.62 40.18
CA ARG A 71 0.95 -22.02 39.43
C ARG A 71 1.18 -20.54 39.12
N LEU A 72 1.65 -19.77 40.12
CA LEU A 72 1.98 -18.36 39.96
C LEU A 72 3.17 -18.18 39.01
N PHE A 73 4.18 -19.04 39.10
CA PHE A 73 5.30 -19.04 38.16
C PHE A 73 4.86 -19.31 36.72
N GLN A 74 4.04 -20.35 36.50
CA GLN A 74 3.47 -20.64 35.17
C GLN A 74 2.62 -19.47 34.64
N LEU A 75 1.83 -18.84 35.51
CA LEU A 75 1.07 -17.65 35.14
C LEU A 75 2.01 -16.52 34.71
N GLY A 76 3.03 -16.21 35.52
CA GLY A 76 4.02 -15.18 35.21
C GLY A 76 4.70 -15.40 33.87
N VAL A 77 5.18 -16.62 33.62
CA VAL A 77 5.79 -17.00 32.33
C VAL A 77 4.82 -16.83 31.17
N SER A 78 3.53 -17.20 31.34
CA SER A 78 2.53 -17.03 30.28
C SER A 78 2.22 -15.56 29.98
N LEU A 79 2.21 -14.71 31.01
CA LEU A 79 1.99 -13.27 30.89
C LEU A 79 3.17 -12.60 30.17
N GLU A 80 4.40 -12.87 30.62
CA GLU A 80 5.62 -12.36 30.01
C GLU A 80 5.72 -12.78 28.54
N ARG A 81 5.44 -14.06 28.24
CA ARG A 81 5.42 -14.55 26.86
C ARG A 81 4.40 -13.81 25.99
N ASN A 82 3.20 -13.56 26.52
CA ASN A 82 2.16 -12.84 25.79
C ASN A 82 2.52 -11.36 25.57
N GLU A 83 3.16 -10.72 26.56
CA GLU A 83 3.68 -9.36 26.44
C GLU A 83 4.77 -9.26 25.37
N LEU A 84 5.70 -10.23 25.34
CA LEU A 84 6.72 -10.32 24.31
C LEU A 84 6.09 -10.51 22.91
N ILE A 85 5.11 -11.40 22.77
CA ILE A 85 4.38 -11.60 21.50
C ILE A 85 3.66 -10.32 21.07
N SER A 86 3.03 -9.61 22.01
CA SER A 86 2.32 -8.36 21.74
C SER A 86 3.28 -7.27 21.28
N THR A 87 4.44 -7.15 21.93
CA THR A 87 5.48 -6.17 21.59
C THR A 87 6.09 -6.48 20.23
N GLU A 88 6.45 -7.75 19.97
CA GLU A 88 6.95 -8.21 18.68
C GLU A 88 5.93 -7.91 17.56
N SER A 89 4.65 -8.20 17.80
CA SER A 89 3.57 -7.92 16.84
C SER A 89 3.39 -6.43 16.57
N SER A 90 3.48 -5.59 17.60
CA SER A 90 3.40 -4.14 17.45
C SER A 90 4.61 -3.56 16.71
N ASN A 91 5.81 -4.11 16.93
CA ASN A 91 7.02 -3.70 16.21
C ASN A 91 6.93 -4.08 14.74
N ILE A 92 6.47 -5.29 14.43
CA ILE A 92 6.14 -5.72 13.07
C ILE A 92 5.14 -4.71 12.46
N ASP A 93 4.06 -4.39 13.16
CA ASP A 93 3.07 -3.45 12.63
C ASP A 93 3.62 -2.06 12.34
N TYR A 94 4.49 -1.57 13.21
CA TYR A 94 5.15 -0.29 13.02
C TYR A 94 6.10 -0.30 11.82
N GLU A 95 6.99 -1.29 11.72
CA GLU A 95 7.96 -1.39 10.63
C GLU A 95 7.28 -1.56 9.27
N TRP A 96 6.26 -2.41 9.19
CA TRP A 96 5.50 -2.61 7.96
C TRP A 96 4.65 -1.41 7.60
N SER A 97 4.10 -0.68 8.58
CA SER A 97 3.37 0.55 8.32
C SER A 97 4.29 1.65 7.77
N GLU A 98 5.50 1.81 8.32
CA GLU A 98 6.50 2.74 7.80
C GLU A 98 6.89 2.36 6.37
N TRP A 99 7.32 1.10 6.15
CA TRP A 99 7.74 0.63 4.83
C TRP A 99 6.64 0.71 3.76
N ALA A 100 5.40 0.39 4.13
CA ALA A 100 4.25 0.47 3.22
C ALA A 100 3.86 1.92 2.94
N SER A 101 4.02 2.82 3.92
CA SER A 101 3.69 4.25 3.80
C SER A 101 4.82 5.08 3.18
N ASP A 102 5.95 4.47 2.82
CA ASP A 102 6.95 5.10 1.98
C ASP A 102 6.33 5.56 0.66
N TYR A 103 6.75 6.74 0.21
CA TYR A 103 6.21 7.39 -0.97
C TYR A 103 7.28 8.07 -1.79
N ILE A 104 6.97 8.22 -3.07
CA ILE A 104 7.70 9.03 -4.02
C ILE A 104 6.87 10.28 -4.31
N SER A 105 7.54 11.44 -4.31
CA SER A 105 6.89 12.72 -4.55
C SER A 105 6.75 12.96 -6.04
N ILE A 106 5.55 13.35 -6.45
CA ILE A 106 5.25 13.82 -7.80
C ILE A 106 5.39 15.33 -7.80
N VAL A 107 6.47 15.82 -8.41
CA VAL A 107 6.83 17.24 -8.45
C VAL A 107 6.12 17.93 -9.61
N ASP A 108 6.09 17.27 -10.76
CA ASP A 108 5.40 17.78 -11.93
C ASP A 108 4.87 16.64 -12.79
N TYR A 109 3.91 16.94 -13.64
CA TYR A 109 3.31 15.97 -14.54
C TYR A 109 2.70 16.67 -15.75
N SER A 110 2.60 15.95 -16.85
CA SER A 110 1.98 16.41 -18.08
C SER A 110 1.35 15.26 -18.83
N TYR A 111 0.31 15.53 -19.60
CA TYR A 111 -0.45 14.52 -20.31
C TYR A 111 -0.81 14.99 -21.70
N LEU A 112 -1.08 14.00 -22.55
CA LEU A 112 -1.62 14.19 -23.87
C LEU A 112 -2.59 13.03 -24.15
N PHE A 113 -3.84 13.36 -24.45
CA PHE A 113 -4.85 12.41 -24.87
C PHE A 113 -5.49 12.90 -26.17
N PRO A 114 -6.13 12.02 -26.94
CA PRO A 114 -6.89 12.41 -28.13
C PRO A 114 -7.96 13.47 -27.81
N GLU A 115 -8.28 14.33 -28.77
CA GLU A 115 -9.23 15.44 -28.60
C GLU A 115 -10.64 14.96 -28.21
N GLU A 116 -11.00 13.73 -28.58
CA GLU A 116 -12.27 13.13 -28.21
C GLU A 116 -12.36 12.72 -26.73
N SER A 117 -11.23 12.75 -26.01
CA SER A 117 -11.20 12.45 -24.56
C SER A 117 -12.02 13.48 -23.77
N GLN A 118 -12.73 13.01 -22.75
CA GLN A 118 -13.59 13.84 -21.90
C GLN A 118 -12.87 14.32 -20.63
N ILE A 119 -11.53 14.35 -20.64
CA ILE A 119 -10.72 14.82 -19.50
C ILE A 119 -11.09 16.24 -19.05
N PRO A 120 -11.33 17.23 -19.94
CA PRO A 120 -11.74 18.56 -19.50
C PRO A 120 -13.00 18.54 -18.61
N HIS A 121 -13.91 17.59 -18.85
CA HIS A 121 -15.13 17.42 -18.08
C HIS A 121 -14.93 16.70 -16.73
N LEU A 122 -13.71 16.21 -16.40
CA LEU A 122 -13.42 15.75 -15.02
C LEU A 122 -13.45 16.90 -14.02
N LEU A 123 -13.06 18.10 -14.47
CA LEU A 123 -12.97 19.30 -13.65
C LEU A 123 -14.30 20.07 -13.62
N GLU A 124 -15.13 19.93 -14.66
CA GLU A 124 -16.40 20.63 -14.81
C GLU A 124 -17.58 19.74 -14.38
N VAL A 125 -18.56 20.28 -13.66
CA VAL A 125 -19.78 19.54 -13.24
C VAL A 125 -20.80 19.53 -14.38
N ASN A 126 -20.33 19.38 -15.62
CA ASN A 126 -21.16 19.44 -16.81
C ASN A 126 -21.52 18.03 -17.28
N GLU A 127 -22.71 17.90 -17.87
CA GLU A 127 -23.08 16.68 -18.59
C GLU A 127 -22.09 16.46 -19.73
N PHE A 128 -21.54 15.25 -19.82
CA PHE A 128 -20.61 14.87 -20.88
C PHE A 128 -21.04 13.55 -21.51
N ASN A 129 -20.66 13.37 -22.77
CA ASN A 129 -20.94 12.14 -23.49
C ASN A 129 -19.91 11.08 -23.06
N ALA A 130 -20.34 10.12 -22.26
CA ALA A 130 -19.49 9.03 -21.83
C ALA A 130 -18.94 8.25 -23.04
N ILE A 131 -17.62 8.07 -23.08
CA ILE A 131 -16.94 7.37 -24.18
C ILE A 131 -17.25 5.87 -24.12
N GLY A 132 -17.13 5.30 -22.92
CA GLY A 132 -17.32 3.88 -22.67
C GLY A 132 -16.17 3.05 -23.24
N THR A 133 -16.47 1.87 -23.79
CA THR A 133 -15.47 0.89 -24.22
C THR A 133 -14.80 1.21 -25.57
N ARG A 134 -14.78 2.47 -26.00
CA ARG A 134 -14.19 2.88 -27.28
C ARG A 134 -12.70 3.18 -27.10
N ALA A 135 -11.89 2.73 -28.05
CA ALA A 135 -10.50 3.16 -28.19
C ALA A 135 -10.44 4.53 -28.89
N LEU A 136 -9.72 5.47 -28.31
CA LEU A 136 -9.46 6.79 -28.88
C LEU A 136 -8.06 6.81 -29.49
N HIS A 137 -7.86 7.49 -30.61
CA HIS A 137 -6.55 7.52 -31.26
C HIS A 137 -6.14 8.94 -31.59
N PHE A 138 -4.84 9.22 -31.55
CA PHE A 138 -4.33 10.46 -32.12
C PHE A 138 -4.55 10.47 -33.63
N SER A 139 -4.67 11.66 -34.21
CA SER A 139 -4.67 11.79 -35.66
C SER A 139 -3.41 11.14 -36.25
N GLU A 140 -3.59 10.33 -37.30
CA GLU A 140 -2.51 9.62 -37.99
C GLU A 140 -1.39 10.58 -38.42
N SER A 141 -1.74 11.83 -38.73
CA SER A 141 -0.83 12.88 -39.22
C SER A 141 0.15 13.43 -38.18
N ILE A 142 -0.02 13.15 -36.89
CA ILE A 142 0.80 13.76 -35.83
C ILE A 142 2.10 12.99 -35.64
N ASP A 143 3.25 13.63 -35.80
CA ASP A 143 4.56 13.01 -35.56
C ASP A 143 4.88 12.90 -34.05
N TYR A 144 5.62 11.85 -33.66
CA TYR A 144 6.10 11.64 -32.30
C TYR A 144 6.94 12.83 -31.79
N THR A 145 7.67 13.52 -32.66
CA THR A 145 8.45 14.72 -32.28
C THR A 145 7.54 15.81 -31.73
N VAL A 146 6.36 15.99 -32.34
CA VAL A 146 5.36 16.97 -31.89
C VAL A 146 4.75 16.50 -30.58
N LEU A 147 4.38 15.23 -30.46
CA LEU A 147 3.81 14.66 -29.24
C LEU A 147 4.75 14.85 -28.03
N PHE A 148 6.04 14.54 -28.17
CA PHE A 148 7.02 14.74 -27.10
C PHE A 148 7.24 16.22 -26.77
N HIS A 149 7.24 17.09 -27.78
CA HIS A 149 7.38 18.52 -27.56
C HIS A 149 6.19 19.06 -26.74
N GLU A 150 4.96 18.76 -27.15
CA GLU A 150 3.75 19.19 -26.45
C GLU A 150 3.64 18.56 -25.05
N LEU A 151 4.07 17.30 -24.88
CA LEU A 151 4.08 16.62 -23.59
C LEU A 151 5.05 17.29 -22.60
N LEU A 152 6.24 17.68 -23.05
CA LEU A 152 7.30 18.19 -22.16
C LEU A 152 7.28 19.72 -22.02
N ALA A 153 6.67 20.45 -22.96
CA ALA A 153 6.60 21.91 -22.93
C ALA A 153 6.02 22.48 -21.61
N PRO A 154 4.94 21.92 -21.03
CA PRO A 154 4.41 22.39 -19.74
C PRO A 154 5.40 22.24 -18.57
N MET A 155 6.24 21.21 -18.61
CA MET A 155 7.22 20.90 -17.55
C MET A 155 8.57 21.58 -17.78
N ARG A 156 8.75 22.31 -18.90
CA ARG A 156 10.03 22.85 -19.35
C ARG A 156 10.75 23.66 -18.27
N ALA A 157 10.04 24.55 -17.58
CA ALA A 157 10.65 25.41 -16.56
C ALA A 157 11.28 24.59 -15.42
N ARG A 158 10.56 23.57 -14.94
CA ARG A 158 11.03 22.66 -13.89
C ARG A 158 12.18 21.78 -14.37
N LEU A 159 12.10 21.28 -15.60
CA LEU A 159 13.17 20.48 -16.18
C LEU A 159 14.48 21.29 -16.26
N ILE A 160 14.43 22.54 -16.74
CA ILE A 160 15.62 23.42 -16.80
C ILE A 160 16.25 23.59 -15.40
N GLU A 161 15.45 23.91 -14.38
CA GLU A 161 15.90 24.10 -13.00
C GLU A 161 16.59 22.86 -12.41
N ILE A 162 16.08 21.67 -12.71
CA ILE A 162 16.61 20.41 -12.17
C ILE A 162 17.89 19.99 -12.91
N THR A 163 17.90 20.20 -14.22
CA THR A 163 18.99 19.75 -15.10
C THR A 163 20.33 20.44 -14.83
N SER A 164 20.36 21.58 -14.14
CA SER A 164 21.59 22.36 -13.97
C SER A 164 22.52 21.86 -12.85
N GLU A 165 22.04 21.10 -11.86
CA GLU A 165 22.81 20.84 -10.64
C GLU A 165 22.69 19.43 -10.03
N LYS A 166 21.77 18.57 -10.49
CA LYS A 166 21.38 17.34 -9.76
C LYS A 166 21.35 16.09 -10.63
N GLY A 167 21.50 14.92 -9.98
CA GLY A 167 21.32 13.63 -10.61
C GLY A 167 19.91 13.51 -11.19
N PHE A 168 19.81 13.33 -12.50
CA PHE A 168 18.56 13.21 -13.23
C PHE A 168 18.62 11.99 -14.15
N VAL A 169 17.56 11.21 -14.16
CA VAL A 169 17.43 9.99 -14.96
C VAL A 169 16.12 10.06 -15.74
N ILE A 170 16.18 9.72 -17.03
CA ILE A 170 14.99 9.63 -17.87
C ILE A 170 14.67 8.15 -18.02
N ASN A 171 13.45 7.77 -17.65
CA ASN A 171 12.93 6.43 -17.79
C ASN A 171 11.84 6.41 -18.86
N PHE A 172 12.06 5.64 -19.91
CA PHE A 172 11.01 5.34 -20.88
C PHE A 172 10.40 4.01 -20.52
N ILE A 173 9.10 4.01 -20.28
CA ILE A 173 8.31 2.79 -20.12
C ILE A 173 7.73 2.47 -21.49
N ILE A 174 8.18 1.34 -22.03
CA ILE A 174 7.97 0.97 -23.42
C ILE A 174 7.25 -0.37 -23.49
N GLY A 175 6.11 -0.41 -24.18
CA GLY A 175 5.44 -1.66 -24.60
C GLY A 175 5.67 -1.96 -26.06
N GLN A 176 5.58 -0.92 -26.90
CA GLN A 176 5.78 -1.06 -28.35
C GLN A 176 6.44 0.16 -29.03
N MET A 177 6.81 1.21 -28.30
CA MET A 177 7.81 2.16 -28.80
C MET A 177 9.12 1.38 -28.96
N SER A 178 9.37 0.70 -30.07
CA SER A 178 10.68 0.07 -30.32
C SER A 178 11.75 1.10 -29.91
N GLY A 179 12.44 0.90 -28.78
CA GLY A 179 13.05 2.02 -28.02
C GLY A 179 14.08 2.83 -28.80
N VAL A 180 14.46 2.32 -29.96
CA VAL A 180 15.31 2.95 -30.96
C VAL A 180 14.56 3.94 -31.87
N SER A 181 13.30 3.69 -32.23
CA SER A 181 12.53 4.52 -33.20
C SER A 181 11.95 5.80 -32.59
N ALA A 182 11.48 5.76 -31.35
CA ALA A 182 10.92 6.92 -30.65
C ALA A 182 11.99 7.82 -29.99
N TRP A 183 13.22 7.30 -29.82
CA TRP A 183 14.31 8.04 -29.21
C TRP A 183 14.76 9.26 -30.01
N GLN A 184 14.90 9.13 -31.33
CA GLN A 184 15.29 10.27 -32.18
C GLN A 184 14.25 11.41 -32.15
N PRO A 185 12.93 11.14 -32.32
CA PRO A 185 11.89 12.14 -32.09
C PRO A 185 11.96 12.80 -30.71
N PHE A 186 12.22 12.03 -29.65
CA PHE A 186 12.38 12.57 -28.30
C PHE A 186 13.59 13.51 -28.20
N LEU A 187 14.76 13.12 -28.72
CA LEU A 187 15.97 13.95 -28.70
C LEU A 187 15.75 15.28 -29.44
N LEU A 188 15.05 15.25 -30.57
CA LEU A 188 14.70 16.45 -31.32
C LEU A 188 13.77 17.37 -30.52
N ALA A 189 12.76 16.82 -29.86
CA ALA A 189 11.87 17.57 -28.98
C ALA A 189 12.62 18.17 -27.77
N TRP A 190 13.47 17.37 -27.11
CA TRP A 190 14.31 17.78 -25.98
C TRP A 190 15.21 18.97 -26.34
N LYS A 191 15.88 18.88 -27.50
CA LYS A 191 16.74 19.96 -28.02
C LYS A 191 15.94 21.21 -28.36
N ARG A 192 14.75 21.07 -28.97
CA ARG A 192 13.86 22.21 -29.28
C ARG A 192 13.39 22.96 -28.03
N LEU A 193 13.24 22.25 -26.91
CA LEU A 193 12.91 22.85 -25.61
C LEU A 193 14.10 23.57 -24.96
N GLY A 194 15.32 23.43 -25.52
CA GLY A 194 16.54 24.05 -25.01
C GLY A 194 17.07 23.40 -23.74
N LEU A 195 16.78 22.11 -23.54
CA LEU A 195 17.23 21.33 -22.39
C LEU A 195 18.66 20.78 -22.62
N SER A 196 19.41 20.57 -21.53
CA SER A 196 20.81 20.14 -21.61
C SER A 196 20.95 18.74 -22.23
N GLU A 197 21.91 18.59 -23.15
CA GLU A 197 22.23 17.31 -23.82
C GLU A 197 23.06 16.37 -22.92
N ASP A 198 23.73 16.89 -21.88
CA ASP A 198 24.62 16.09 -21.02
C ASP A 198 23.87 15.01 -20.22
N ILE A 199 22.59 15.26 -19.96
CA ILE A 199 21.71 14.42 -19.13
C ILE A 199 21.17 13.21 -19.90
N ILE A 200 21.14 13.30 -21.22
CA ILE A 200 20.67 12.26 -22.13
C ILE A 200 21.52 10.99 -21.99
N LYS A 201 22.77 11.11 -21.51
CA LYS A 201 23.67 9.98 -21.25
C LYS A 201 23.20 9.04 -20.13
N ASN A 202 22.29 9.51 -19.26
CA ASN A 202 21.75 8.74 -18.13
C ASN A 202 20.30 8.28 -18.39
N SER A 203 19.89 8.10 -19.65
CA SER A 203 18.57 7.55 -19.98
C SER A 203 18.54 6.03 -19.80
N GLU A 204 17.56 5.53 -19.05
CA GLU A 204 17.31 4.11 -18.84
C GLU A 204 16.00 3.72 -19.54
N PHE A 205 16.04 2.65 -20.33
CA PHE A 205 14.84 2.05 -20.92
C PHE A 205 14.37 0.95 -19.96
N THR A 206 13.19 1.13 -19.37
CA THR A 206 12.67 0.21 -18.35
C THR A 206 11.51 -0.61 -18.92
N LEU A 207 11.66 -1.93 -18.86
CA LEU A 207 10.66 -2.93 -19.30
C LEU A 207 9.88 -3.53 -18.12
N HIS A 208 9.98 -2.91 -16.95
CA HIS A 208 9.56 -3.53 -15.70
C HIS A 208 8.09 -3.24 -15.36
N ASP A 209 7.46 -4.21 -14.69
CA ASP A 209 6.14 -4.12 -14.06
C ASP A 209 6.02 -2.84 -13.21
N TYR A 210 4.87 -2.15 -13.29
CA TYR A 210 4.56 -0.93 -12.53
C TYR A 210 4.91 -1.07 -11.04
N VAL A 211 4.49 -2.15 -10.39
CA VAL A 211 4.69 -2.34 -8.96
C VAL A 211 6.18 -2.55 -8.64
N LEU A 212 6.92 -3.21 -9.52
CA LEU A 212 8.34 -3.44 -9.36
C LEU A 212 9.13 -2.12 -9.49
N ASN A 213 8.80 -1.30 -10.49
CA ASN A 213 9.38 0.03 -10.68
C ASN A 213 9.20 0.91 -9.44
N ILE A 214 7.96 1.05 -8.96
CA ILE A 214 7.69 1.86 -7.76
C ILE A 214 8.45 1.31 -6.55
N ASN A 215 8.46 -0.01 -6.37
CA ASN A 215 9.20 -0.62 -5.26
C ASN A 215 10.70 -0.38 -5.32
N GLU A 216 11.30 -0.48 -6.51
CA GLU A 216 12.72 -0.24 -6.72
C GLU A 216 13.04 1.23 -6.43
N TRP A 217 12.29 2.18 -6.98
CA TRP A 217 12.54 3.60 -6.78
C TRP A 217 12.34 4.04 -5.33
N LEU A 218 11.45 3.39 -4.58
CA LEU A 218 11.32 3.60 -3.14
C LEU A 218 12.43 2.94 -2.32
N SER A 219 13.06 1.88 -2.83
CA SER A 219 14.10 1.12 -2.11
C SER A 219 15.51 1.65 -2.38
N VAL A 220 15.73 2.23 -3.56
CA VAL A 220 17.01 2.78 -3.98
C VAL A 220 17.18 4.18 -3.39
N THR A 221 18.18 4.34 -2.51
CA THR A 221 18.51 5.61 -1.83
C THR A 221 19.21 6.62 -2.75
N GLU A 222 19.02 6.51 -4.07
CA GLU A 222 19.61 7.46 -4.99
C GLU A 222 18.79 8.75 -4.99
N ASP A 223 19.41 9.83 -4.54
CA ASP A 223 18.90 11.19 -4.55
C ASP A 223 18.86 11.75 -6.00
N LYS A 224 18.03 11.14 -6.86
CA LYS A 224 17.89 11.52 -8.27
C LYS A 224 16.44 11.87 -8.60
N PHE A 225 16.27 12.90 -9.41
CA PHE A 225 15.00 13.14 -10.10
C PHE A 225 14.82 12.13 -11.22
N ARG A 226 13.59 11.62 -11.39
CA ARG A 226 13.25 10.66 -12.44
C ARG A 226 12.13 11.22 -13.29
N LEU A 227 12.42 11.46 -14.57
CA LEU A 227 11.39 11.76 -15.57
C LEU A 227 10.92 10.44 -16.17
N ILE A 228 9.68 10.06 -15.86
CA ILE A 228 9.03 8.88 -16.43
C ILE A 228 8.20 9.33 -17.62
N ILE A 229 8.44 8.76 -18.79
CA ILE A 229 7.64 8.99 -19.98
C ILE A 229 6.99 7.67 -20.35
N VAL A 230 5.66 7.68 -20.41
CA VAL A 230 4.84 6.53 -20.75
C VAL A 230 3.90 6.95 -21.86
N GLY A 231 3.73 6.12 -22.86
CA GLY A 231 2.74 6.41 -23.87
C GLY A 231 2.88 5.53 -25.08
N GLU A 232 1.77 5.44 -25.80
CA GLU A 232 1.68 4.69 -27.02
C GLU A 232 0.82 5.47 -28.02
N LYS A 233 1.29 5.50 -29.27
CA LYS A 233 0.46 5.85 -30.42
C LYS A 233 0.31 4.57 -31.23
N SER A 234 -0.91 4.11 -31.41
CA SER A 234 -1.21 2.94 -32.23
C SER A 234 -0.87 3.27 -33.69
N THR A 235 0.32 2.88 -34.14
CA THR A 235 0.80 3.20 -35.51
C THR A 235 0.66 2.06 -36.50
N ASP A 236 0.32 0.84 -36.07
CA ASP A 236 0.36 -0.34 -36.95
C ASP A 236 -0.98 -1.05 -37.14
N ILE A 237 -1.42 -1.14 -38.40
CA ILE A 237 -2.66 -1.82 -38.86
C ILE A 237 -2.65 -3.34 -38.56
N LYS A 238 -1.51 -3.86 -38.10
CA LYS A 238 -1.22 -5.29 -37.91
C LYS A 238 -1.13 -5.70 -36.46
N ASP A 239 -1.16 -4.75 -35.52
CA ASP A 239 -1.05 -5.07 -34.12
C ASP A 239 -2.42 -5.41 -33.54
N ASN A 240 -2.51 -6.46 -32.71
CA ASN A 240 -3.75 -6.85 -32.01
C ASN A 240 -4.26 -5.74 -31.04
N HIS A 241 -3.53 -4.63 -30.96
CA HIS A 241 -3.73 -3.45 -30.12
C HIS A 241 -4.66 -2.39 -30.73
N HIS A 242 -5.29 -2.61 -31.89
CA HIS A 242 -6.36 -1.72 -32.40
C HIS A 242 -7.58 -1.55 -31.49
N ARG A 243 -7.63 -2.30 -30.39
CA ARG A 243 -8.69 -2.20 -29.39
C ARG A 243 -8.30 -1.33 -28.20
N THR A 244 -7.09 -0.79 -28.18
CA THR A 244 -6.57 0.04 -27.08
C THR A 244 -6.31 1.45 -27.57
N GLY A 245 -6.74 2.44 -26.79
CA GLY A 245 -6.62 3.85 -27.13
C GLY A 245 -5.25 4.43 -26.82
N ASP A 246 -4.89 5.43 -27.62
CA ASP A 246 -3.67 6.19 -27.53
C ASP A 246 -3.69 7.15 -26.33
N GLY A 247 -2.51 7.45 -25.82
CA GLY A 247 -2.31 8.41 -24.75
C GLY A 247 -0.84 8.48 -24.37
N MET A 248 -0.40 9.65 -23.91
CA MET A 248 0.95 9.85 -23.40
C MET A 248 0.90 10.62 -22.08
N CYS A 249 1.74 10.22 -21.14
CA CYS A 249 1.91 10.89 -19.87
C CYS A 249 3.39 10.99 -19.52
N ALA A 250 3.74 12.10 -18.88
CA ALA A 250 5.05 12.35 -18.32
C ALA A 250 4.89 12.66 -16.83
N PHE A 251 5.74 12.06 -16.01
CA PHE A 251 5.78 12.30 -14.57
C PHE A 251 7.20 12.64 -14.16
N LEU A 252 7.35 13.66 -13.33
CA LEU A 252 8.60 13.99 -12.68
C LEU A 252 8.53 13.56 -11.21
N PHE A 253 9.25 12.50 -10.90
CA PHE A 253 9.35 11.93 -9.57
C PHE A 253 10.63 12.33 -8.86
N ALA A 254 10.53 12.46 -7.55
CA ALA A 254 11.66 12.75 -6.67
C ALA A 254 11.48 12.07 -5.31
N PRO A 255 12.58 11.63 -4.67
CA PRO A 255 12.56 11.27 -3.27
C PRO A 255 12.16 12.47 -2.40
N PRO A 256 11.41 12.28 -1.30
CA PRO A 256 10.93 13.38 -0.45
C PRO A 256 12.07 14.20 0.16
N VAL A 257 13.21 13.56 0.45
CA VAL A 257 14.43 14.22 0.94
C VAL A 257 14.90 15.30 -0.05
N LEU A 258 14.90 14.97 -1.33
CA LEU A 258 15.40 15.83 -2.39
C LEU A 258 14.40 16.95 -2.72
N VAL A 259 13.10 16.68 -2.62
CA VAL A 259 12.06 17.72 -2.71
C VAL A 259 12.26 18.79 -1.63
N ASN A 260 12.48 18.35 -0.39
CA ASN A 260 12.71 19.25 0.75
C ASN A 260 14.01 20.05 0.60
N GLN A 261 15.10 19.43 0.16
CA GLN A 261 16.38 20.13 -0.06
C GLN A 261 16.29 21.22 -1.14
N ASN A 262 15.43 21.01 -2.15
CA ASN A 262 15.32 21.90 -3.29
C ASN A 262 14.19 22.91 -3.16
N ASN A 263 13.46 22.89 -2.04
CA ASN A 263 12.20 23.63 -1.88
C ASN A 263 11.25 23.45 -3.08
N SER A 264 11.24 22.25 -3.67
CA SER A 264 10.38 21.93 -4.80
C SER A 264 8.94 21.76 -4.31
N VAL A 265 7.98 22.25 -5.08
CA VAL A 265 6.56 22.11 -4.73
C VAL A 265 6.10 20.70 -5.09
N GLU A 266 5.70 19.93 -4.07
CA GLU A 266 5.10 18.61 -4.24
C GLU A 266 3.63 18.73 -4.65
N LYS A 267 3.24 18.13 -5.77
CA LYS A 267 1.84 18.10 -6.23
C LYS A 267 1.07 16.91 -5.68
N ALA A 268 1.72 15.75 -5.55
CA ALA A 268 1.12 14.54 -5.02
C ALA A 268 2.17 13.57 -4.47
N ARG A 269 1.70 12.58 -3.71
CA ARG A 269 2.48 11.47 -3.16
C ARG A 269 1.96 10.17 -3.72
N LEU A 270 2.84 9.39 -4.35
CA LEU A 270 2.56 8.04 -4.79
C LEU A 270 3.16 7.06 -3.78
N TYR A 271 2.30 6.26 -3.16
CA TYR A 271 2.70 5.29 -2.14
C TYR A 271 3.02 3.94 -2.76
N ARG A 272 3.67 3.10 -1.96
CA ARG A 272 3.98 1.72 -2.36
C ARG A 272 2.73 0.98 -2.82
N SER A 273 2.81 0.40 -4.02
CA SER A 273 1.71 -0.34 -4.63
C SER A 273 1.77 -1.83 -4.30
N ILE A 274 0.64 -2.51 -4.37
CA ILE A 274 0.53 -3.97 -4.21
C ILE A 274 0.02 -4.59 -5.51
N SER A 275 0.56 -5.76 -5.83
CA SER A 275 0.12 -6.60 -6.95
C SER A 275 -0.50 -7.85 -6.35
N THR A 276 -1.79 -8.06 -6.62
CA THR A 276 -2.62 -9.11 -6.02
C THR A 276 -3.35 -9.92 -7.09
N ASN A 277 -3.94 -11.05 -6.67
CA ASN A 277 -4.78 -11.90 -7.49
C ASN A 277 -6.21 -11.91 -6.92
N GLU A 278 -7.19 -12.33 -7.71
CA GLU A 278 -8.61 -12.37 -7.29
C GLU A 278 -8.85 -13.10 -5.96
N GLY A 279 -8.10 -14.17 -5.68
CA GLY A 279 -8.23 -14.94 -4.44
C GLY A 279 -7.71 -14.26 -3.17
N GLU A 280 -6.80 -13.29 -3.31
CA GLU A 280 -6.13 -12.60 -2.18
C GLU A 280 -6.55 -11.13 -2.07
N LEU A 281 -7.26 -10.60 -3.06
CA LEU A 281 -7.65 -9.20 -3.19
C LEU A 281 -8.17 -8.57 -1.89
N PHE A 282 -9.05 -9.25 -1.16
CA PHE A 282 -9.64 -8.70 0.07
C PHE A 282 -8.67 -8.64 1.24
N ASN A 283 -7.78 -9.63 1.37
CA ASN A 283 -6.76 -9.62 2.41
C ASN A 283 -5.76 -8.50 2.12
N ASP A 284 -5.31 -8.44 0.86
CA ASP A 284 -4.35 -7.45 0.39
C ASP A 284 -4.88 -6.01 0.45
N LEU A 285 -6.17 -5.81 0.15
CA LEU A 285 -6.82 -4.51 0.31
C LEU A 285 -6.95 -4.12 1.79
N ASN A 286 -7.29 -5.05 2.67
CA ASN A 286 -7.32 -4.78 4.12
C ASN A 286 -5.93 -4.45 4.66
N ASP A 287 -4.89 -5.18 4.23
CA ASP A 287 -3.51 -4.90 4.59
C ASP A 287 -3.08 -3.52 4.09
N LEU A 288 -3.42 -3.16 2.85
CA LEU A 288 -3.15 -1.83 2.31
C LEU A 288 -3.87 -0.72 3.09
N ILE A 289 -5.14 -0.91 3.47
CA ILE A 289 -5.89 0.05 4.30
C ILE A 289 -5.26 0.18 5.69
N PHE A 290 -4.88 -0.94 6.31
CA PHE A 290 -4.32 -0.98 7.66
C PHE A 290 -2.90 -0.39 7.71
N TYR A 291 -1.98 -0.91 6.90
CA TYR A 291 -0.56 -0.53 6.94
C TYR A 291 -0.31 0.87 6.37
N GLN A 292 -1.13 1.34 5.43
CA GLN A 292 -1.08 2.71 4.92
C GLN A 292 -2.12 3.64 5.57
N ALA A 293 -2.62 3.32 6.77
CA ALA A 293 -3.61 4.14 7.46
C ALA A 293 -3.16 5.60 7.68
N LYS A 294 -1.85 5.84 7.86
CA LYS A 294 -1.26 7.18 8.02
C LYS A 294 -1.47 8.12 6.82
N VAL A 295 -1.73 7.55 5.64
CA VAL A 295 -2.00 8.32 4.42
C VAL A 295 -3.32 9.09 4.52
N GLY A 296 -4.30 8.51 5.20
CA GLY A 296 -5.66 9.04 5.32
C GLY A 296 -6.71 7.99 4.93
N ILE A 297 -7.98 8.39 4.94
CA ILE A 297 -9.09 7.57 4.45
C ILE A 297 -9.10 7.66 2.91
N ILE A 298 -9.48 6.59 2.21
CA ILE A 298 -9.60 6.58 0.75
C ILE A 298 -10.88 7.32 0.37
N ASP A 299 -10.75 8.43 -0.36
CA ASP A 299 -11.85 9.29 -0.79
C ASP A 299 -12.42 8.89 -2.14
N ASN A 300 -11.54 8.48 -3.06
CA ASN A 300 -11.90 8.16 -4.44
C ASN A 300 -11.40 6.76 -4.82
N LEU A 301 -12.28 5.95 -5.40
CA LEU A 301 -11.93 4.70 -6.05
C LEU A 301 -11.88 4.93 -7.57
N LEU A 302 -10.68 4.86 -8.14
CA LEU A 302 -10.45 5.03 -9.57
C LEU A 302 -10.30 3.66 -10.21
N ILE A 303 -11.20 3.34 -11.14
CA ILE A 303 -11.33 2.03 -11.74
C ILE A 303 -10.84 2.12 -13.18
N GLY A 304 -9.71 1.46 -13.43
CA GLY A 304 -9.10 1.33 -14.75
C GLY A 304 -9.59 0.09 -15.47
N LYS A 305 -8.70 -0.49 -16.28
CA LYS A 305 -8.91 -1.76 -16.98
C LYS A 305 -9.08 -2.89 -15.96
N TYR A 306 -10.30 -3.36 -15.75
CA TYR A 306 -10.57 -4.61 -15.07
C TYR A 306 -11.94 -5.14 -15.46
N SER A 307 -12.01 -6.44 -15.74
CA SER A 307 -13.19 -7.05 -16.38
C SER A 307 -14.29 -7.46 -15.39
N ASP A 308 -13.94 -7.92 -14.18
CA ASP A 308 -14.94 -8.40 -13.21
C ASP A 308 -15.54 -7.25 -12.39
N LYS A 309 -16.72 -6.78 -12.82
CA LYS A 309 -17.46 -5.74 -12.10
C LYS A 309 -17.93 -6.18 -10.69
N LYS A 310 -17.99 -7.49 -10.38
CA LYS A 310 -18.34 -7.97 -9.03
C LYS A 310 -17.25 -7.66 -8.02
N ASP A 311 -15.98 -7.85 -8.40
CA ASP A 311 -14.88 -7.59 -7.49
C ASP A 311 -14.71 -6.08 -7.27
N VAL A 312 -14.91 -5.27 -8.31
CA VAL A 312 -15.02 -3.79 -8.18
C VAL A 312 -16.11 -3.41 -7.18
N ALA A 313 -17.30 -4.00 -7.29
CA ALA A 313 -18.42 -3.71 -6.39
C ALA A 313 -18.10 -4.11 -4.94
N LYS A 314 -17.47 -5.28 -4.72
CA LYS A 314 -17.06 -5.72 -3.37
C LYS A 314 -15.98 -4.81 -2.78
N VAL A 315 -14.99 -4.39 -3.58
CA VAL A 315 -13.97 -3.41 -3.17
C VAL A 315 -14.62 -2.10 -2.78
N ALA A 316 -15.56 -1.60 -3.58
CA ALA A 316 -16.32 -0.40 -3.25
C ALA A 316 -17.13 -0.53 -1.95
N VAL A 317 -17.73 -1.69 -1.68
CA VAL A 317 -18.44 -1.95 -0.41
C VAL A 317 -17.48 -1.89 0.77
N LEU A 318 -16.34 -2.59 0.70
CA LEU A 318 -15.35 -2.57 1.77
C LEU A 318 -14.81 -1.16 2.03
N LEU A 319 -14.52 -0.40 0.97
CA LEU A 319 -14.08 0.99 1.12
C LEU A 319 -15.17 1.89 1.70
N ASN A 320 -16.43 1.66 1.37
CA ASN A 320 -17.56 2.39 1.97
C ASN A 320 -17.76 2.09 3.46
N GLU A 321 -17.42 0.88 3.94
CA GLU A 321 -17.42 0.57 5.37
C GLU A 321 -16.44 1.45 6.16
N HIS A 322 -15.37 1.92 5.50
CA HIS A 322 -14.38 2.84 6.05
C HIS A 322 -14.63 4.32 5.69
N ASN A 323 -15.38 4.60 4.62
CA ASN A 323 -15.72 5.95 4.17
C ASN A 323 -17.12 6.06 3.55
N ASN A 324 -18.05 6.71 4.26
CA ASN A 324 -19.42 6.89 3.78
C ASN A 324 -19.56 7.81 2.55
N ASN A 325 -18.51 8.53 2.15
CA ASN A 325 -18.51 9.50 1.05
C ASN A 325 -17.56 9.10 -0.09
N LEU A 326 -17.35 7.79 -0.30
CA LEU A 326 -16.50 7.28 -1.37
C LEU A 326 -17.06 7.65 -2.75
N GLU A 327 -16.27 8.34 -3.56
CA GLU A 327 -16.59 8.61 -4.95
C GLU A 327 -15.94 7.57 -5.87
N GLN A 328 -16.65 7.15 -6.91
CA GLN A 328 -16.17 6.13 -7.84
C GLN A 328 -16.03 6.72 -9.24
N TYR A 329 -14.89 6.51 -9.86
CA TYR A 329 -14.58 7.03 -11.18
C TYR A 329 -14.13 5.90 -12.10
N TYR A 330 -14.82 5.73 -13.22
CA TYR A 330 -14.47 4.75 -14.24
C TYR A 330 -13.73 5.44 -15.38
N ALA A 331 -12.45 5.13 -15.56
CA ALA A 331 -11.63 5.78 -16.58
C ALA A 331 -12.14 5.55 -18.01
N GLU A 332 -12.75 4.38 -18.27
CA GLU A 332 -13.37 4.07 -19.57
C GLU A 332 -14.42 5.13 -20.01
N LEU A 333 -15.06 5.82 -19.05
CA LEU A 333 -16.03 6.86 -19.39
C LEU A 333 -15.39 8.16 -19.90
N TYR A 334 -14.12 8.40 -19.57
CA TYR A 334 -13.42 9.66 -19.83
C TYR A 334 -12.31 9.57 -20.86
N ILE A 335 -11.50 8.51 -20.79
CA ILE A 335 -10.29 8.35 -21.61
C ILE A 335 -10.36 7.12 -22.54
N GLY A 336 -11.43 6.31 -22.40
CA GLY A 336 -11.63 5.09 -23.19
C GLY A 336 -10.86 3.90 -22.63
N ILE A 337 -10.70 2.85 -23.44
CA ILE A 337 -9.95 1.65 -23.06
C ILE A 337 -8.46 1.87 -23.31
N HIS A 338 -7.62 1.64 -22.30
CA HIS A 338 -6.17 1.63 -22.46
C HIS A 338 -5.58 0.21 -22.39
N GLY A 339 -4.39 0.06 -22.99
CA GLY A 339 -3.72 -1.22 -23.18
C GLY A 339 -2.93 -1.68 -21.97
N GLU A 340 -1.63 -1.90 -22.17
CA GLU A 340 -0.71 -2.36 -21.12
C GLU A 340 -0.37 -1.26 -20.11
N PHE A 341 -0.45 0.01 -20.52
CA PHE A 341 -0.13 1.20 -19.72
C PHE A 341 -1.29 1.78 -18.92
N ASP A 342 -2.40 1.04 -18.80
CA ASP A 342 -3.60 1.53 -18.12
C ASP A 342 -3.29 2.09 -16.72
N ILE A 343 -2.49 1.39 -15.91
CA ILE A 343 -2.11 1.85 -14.57
C ILE A 343 -1.40 3.22 -14.54
N TRP A 344 -0.60 3.55 -15.56
CA TRP A 344 0.05 4.85 -15.69
C TRP A 344 -0.93 5.93 -16.12
N MET A 345 -1.86 5.59 -17.02
CA MET A 345 -2.95 6.50 -17.38
C MET A 345 -3.88 6.75 -16.19
N MET A 346 -4.14 5.74 -15.37
CA MET A 346 -4.89 5.85 -14.12
C MET A 346 -4.18 6.72 -13.09
N LEU A 347 -2.85 6.66 -13.01
CA LEU A 347 -2.07 7.58 -12.18
C LEU A 347 -2.25 9.02 -12.66
N MET A 348 -2.18 9.28 -13.96
CA MET A 348 -2.44 10.60 -14.51
C MET A 348 -3.88 11.05 -14.19
N PHE A 349 -4.85 10.17 -14.42
CA PHE A 349 -6.26 10.42 -14.14
C PHE A 349 -6.51 10.77 -12.67
N SER A 350 -5.83 10.10 -11.74
CA SER A 350 -5.83 10.46 -10.32
C SER A 350 -5.41 11.90 -10.10
N LEU A 351 -4.28 12.34 -10.69
CA LEU A 351 -3.76 13.70 -10.53
C LEU A 351 -4.70 14.77 -11.10
N LEU A 352 -5.43 14.45 -12.17
CA LEU A 352 -6.38 15.36 -12.81
C LEU A 352 -7.73 15.42 -12.09
N ASN A 353 -8.11 14.39 -11.35
CA ASN A 353 -9.37 14.34 -10.64
C ASN A 353 -9.37 15.31 -9.44
N GLY A 354 -9.69 16.58 -9.67
CA GLY A 354 -9.33 17.69 -8.77
C GLY A 354 -10.41 18.20 -7.81
N LYS A 355 -11.54 17.51 -7.63
CA LYS A 355 -12.68 18.08 -6.87
C LYS A 355 -12.40 18.29 -5.37
N LYS A 356 -11.51 17.50 -4.76
CA LYS A 356 -11.16 17.59 -3.34
C LYS A 356 -9.66 17.75 -3.16
N VAL A 357 -9.28 18.93 -2.67
CA VAL A 357 -7.93 19.22 -2.19
C VAL A 357 -7.56 18.21 -1.10
N SER A 358 -6.38 17.60 -1.18
CA SER A 358 -5.87 16.58 -0.26
C SER A 358 -6.55 15.20 -0.25
N ALA A 359 -7.36 14.91 -1.27
CA ALA A 359 -7.99 13.59 -1.41
C ALA A 359 -6.96 12.47 -1.55
N VAL A 360 -7.31 11.30 -1.01
CA VAL A 360 -6.58 10.06 -1.23
C VAL A 360 -7.35 9.18 -2.21
N ASP A 361 -6.70 8.91 -3.33
CA ASP A 361 -7.23 8.05 -4.37
C ASP A 361 -6.67 6.64 -4.22
N LEU A 362 -7.53 5.63 -4.42
CA LEU A 362 -7.11 4.26 -4.68
C LEU A 362 -7.31 3.96 -6.16
N ILE A 363 -6.23 3.66 -6.85
CA ILE A 363 -6.25 3.15 -8.21
C ILE A 363 -6.41 1.64 -8.16
N PHE A 364 -7.42 1.15 -8.87
CA PHE A 364 -7.75 -0.26 -9.05
C PHE A 364 -7.70 -0.58 -10.56
N SER A 365 -6.71 -1.33 -10.99
CA SER A 365 -6.47 -1.64 -12.42
C SER A 365 -5.78 -2.99 -12.57
N GLU A 366 -5.93 -3.62 -13.73
CA GLU A 366 -5.27 -4.86 -14.11
C GLU A 366 -4.04 -4.59 -14.98
N SER A 367 -2.92 -5.21 -14.62
CA SER A 367 -1.73 -5.23 -15.46
C SER A 367 -1.09 -6.61 -15.38
N ASN A 368 -0.69 -7.16 -16.54
CA ASN A 368 -0.04 -8.46 -16.64
C ASN A 368 -0.79 -9.62 -15.94
N GLY A 369 -2.13 -9.59 -15.98
CA GLY A 369 -2.99 -10.61 -15.36
C GLY A 369 -3.06 -10.54 -13.83
N LYS A 370 -2.57 -9.45 -13.23
CA LYS A 370 -2.67 -9.18 -11.80
C LYS A 370 -3.43 -7.90 -11.54
N ILE A 371 -4.10 -7.83 -10.41
CA ILE A 371 -4.77 -6.63 -9.94
C ILE A 371 -3.72 -5.77 -9.23
N ILE A 372 -3.63 -4.51 -9.62
CA ILE A 372 -2.78 -3.52 -8.98
C ILE A 372 -3.66 -2.61 -8.13
N LEU A 373 -3.26 -2.46 -6.87
CA LEU A 373 -3.80 -1.44 -5.98
C LEU A 373 -2.69 -0.42 -5.69
N SER A 374 -2.96 0.84 -5.99
CA SER A 374 -1.99 1.93 -5.79
C SER A 374 -2.67 3.14 -5.16
N ARG A 375 -2.06 3.70 -4.11
CA ARG A 375 -2.60 4.88 -3.43
C ARG A 375 -1.85 6.13 -3.85
N VAL A 376 -2.62 7.18 -4.11
CA VAL A 376 -2.10 8.50 -4.46
C VAL A 376 -2.76 9.53 -3.56
N LYS A 377 -1.96 10.34 -2.87
CA LYS A 377 -2.45 11.47 -2.07
C LYS A 377 -2.10 12.77 -2.75
N LYS A 378 -3.10 13.56 -3.11
CA LYS A 378 -2.87 14.91 -3.65
C LYS A 378 -2.39 15.81 -2.54
N ILE A 379 -1.46 16.72 -2.85
CA ILE A 379 -1.01 17.73 -1.90
C ILE A 379 -1.67 19.06 -2.26
N ARG A 380 -2.12 19.78 -1.24
CA ARG A 380 -2.67 21.12 -1.39
C ARG A 380 -1.54 22.05 -1.86
N ASN A 381 -1.65 22.60 -3.07
CA ASN A 381 -0.90 23.80 -3.38
C ASN A 381 -1.40 24.90 -2.42
N GLN A 382 -0.53 25.32 -1.50
CA GLN A 382 -0.62 26.66 -0.95
C GLN A 382 -0.10 27.57 -2.06
N GLU A 383 -1.00 28.04 -2.92
CA GLU A 383 -0.75 29.25 -3.70
C GLU A 383 -0.87 30.48 -2.79
#